data_AF-Q2J915-F1
#
_entry.id   AF-Q2J915-F1
#
_cell.length_a   1.000
_cell.length_b   1.000
_cell.length_c   1.000
_cell.angle_alpha   90.00
_cell.angle_beta   90.00
_cell.angle_gamma   90.00
#
_symmetry.space_group_name_H-M   'P 1'
#
loop_
_entity.id
_entity.type
_entity.pdbx_description
1 polymer ?
#
loop_
_entity_poly.entity_id
_entity_poly.type
_entity_poly.pdbx_seq_one_letter_code
_entity_poly.pdbx_strand_id
1 'polypeptide(L)' 'MERLREVLGAPPGRTEVHLRLQTASRTTVFRFDDAHTVQRTPALMGDLKALLGASAVA' A
#
# COMPACT_ATOMS: atom_id res chain seq x y z
N MET A 1 -10.94 -6.66 1.81
CA MET A 1 -9.48 -6.50 2.04
C MET A 1 -8.65 -7.26 1.00
N GLU A 2 -9.27 -8.05 0.11
CA GLU A 2 -8.52 -8.87 -0.85
C GLU A 2 -7.84 -8.07 -1.97
N ARG A 3 -8.48 -7.00 -2.47
CA ARG A 3 -7.95 -6.20 -3.60
C ARG A 3 -6.60 -5.55 -3.32
N LEU A 4 -6.42 -5.01 -2.12
CA LEU A 4 -5.13 -4.44 -1.73
C LEU A 4 -4.05 -5.52 -1.65
N ARG A 5 -4.39 -6.71 -1.10
CA ARG A 5 -3.45 -7.83 -1.02
C ARG A 5 -3.10 -8.39 -2.39
N GLU A 6 -4.03 -8.37 -3.33
CA GLU A 6 -3.82 -8.75 -4.73
C GLU A 6 -2.82 -7.81 -5.41
N VAL A 7 -3.00 -6.49 -5.23
CA VAL A 7 -2.08 -5.46 -5.76
C VAL A 7 -0.71 -5.52 -5.11
N LEU A 8 -0.66 -5.84 -3.82
CA LEU A 8 0.59 -6.07 -3.08
C LEU A 8 1.18 -7.46 -3.32
N GLY A 9 0.48 -8.37 -4.00
CA GLY A 9 0.93 -9.72 -4.34
C GLY A 9 2.00 -9.80 -5.43
N ALA A 10 2.55 -8.64 -5.82
CA ALA A 10 3.69 -8.51 -6.72
C ALA A 10 4.94 -9.25 -6.17
N PRO A 11 5.93 -9.60 -7.02
CA PRO A 11 7.15 -10.28 -6.57
C PRO A 11 7.82 -9.54 -5.40
N PRO A 12 8.37 -10.29 -4.42
CA PRO A 12 8.96 -9.71 -3.23
C PRO A 12 10.04 -8.70 -3.62
N GLY A 13 9.88 -7.46 -3.14
CA GLY A 13 10.80 -6.37 -3.41
C GLY A 13 11.61 -5.96 -2.18
N ARG A 14 12.03 -4.70 -2.17
CA ARG A 14 12.82 -4.11 -1.07
C ARG A 14 12.09 -2.97 -0.37
N THR A 15 10.88 -2.63 -0.80
CA THR A 15 10.12 -1.50 -0.28
C THR A 15 9.06 -1.99 0.68
N GLU A 16 9.15 -1.56 1.94
CA GLU A 16 8.14 -1.82 2.96
C GLU A 16 6.87 -1.00 2.68
N VAL A 17 5.72 -1.61 2.95
CA VAL A 17 4.41 -0.98 2.73
C VAL A 17 3.79 -0.59 4.06
N HIS A 18 3.62 0.71 4.25
CA HIS A 18 2.94 1.29 5.40
C HIS A 18 1.65 1.95 4.96
N LEU A 19 0.54 1.59 5.61
CA LEU A 19 -0.78 2.12 5.30
C LEU A 19 -1.22 3.06 6.41
N ARG A 20 -1.41 4.33 6.08
CA ARG A 20 -1.85 5.34 7.04
C ARG A 20 -3.35 5.53 6.97
N LEU A 21 -4.08 4.97 7.93
CA LEU A 21 -5.51 5.21 8.08
C LEU A 21 -5.72 6.50 8.88
N GLN A 22 -6.31 7.51 8.24
CA GLN A 22 -6.64 8.78 8.89
C GLN A 22 -8.15 8.87 9.10
N THR A 23 -8.56 9.05 10.34
CA THR A 23 -9.91 9.43 10.74
C THR A 23 -9.89 10.86 11.26
N ALA A 24 -11.07 11.46 11.45
CA ALA A 24 -11.18 12.84 11.93
C ALA A 24 -10.46 13.09 13.27
N SER A 25 -10.31 12.06 14.10
CA SER A 25 -9.76 12.15 15.46
C SER A 25 -8.45 11.39 15.66
N ARG A 26 -8.04 10.53 14.70
CA ARG A 26 -6.87 9.66 14.89
C ARG A 26 -6.21 9.30 13.57
N THR A 27 -4.89 9.13 13.62
CA THR A 27 -4.13 8.45 12.57
C THR A 27 -3.58 7.13 13.10
N THR A 28 -3.81 6.04 12.37
CA THR A 28 -3.27 4.71 12.66
C THR A 28 -2.40 4.28 11.49
N VAL A 29 -1.13 3.97 11.75
CA VAL A 29 -0.24 3.39 10.75
C VAL A 29 -0.29 1.87 10.90
N PHE A 30 -0.64 1.21 9.81
CA PHE A 30 -0.62 -0.24 9.69
C PHE A 30 0.61 -0.64 8.88
N ARG A 31 1.51 -1.41 9.49
CA ARG A 31 2.63 -2.04 8.80
C ARG A 31 2.16 -3.43 8.36
N PHE A 32 2.30 -3.73 7.07
CA PHE A 32 2.13 -5.11 6.64
C PHE A 32 3.28 -5.96 7.19
N ASP A 33 2.99 -7.21 7.54
CA ASP A 33 3.99 -8.16 8.04
C ASP A 33 5.21 -8.24 7.10
N ASP A 34 6.38 -8.57 7.64
CA ASP A 34 7.70 -8.47 6.97
C ASP A 34 7.76 -9.17 5.59
N ALA A 35 6.83 -10.09 5.35
CA ALA A 35 6.62 -10.78 4.08
C ALA A 35 5.99 -9.93 2.93
N HIS A 36 5.52 -8.70 3.17
CA HIS A 36 4.91 -7.85 2.12
C HIS A 36 5.81 -6.68 1.72
N THR A 37 7.06 -6.99 1.37
CA THR A 37 7.92 -6.06 0.64
C THR A 37 7.57 -6.07 -0.84
N VAL A 38 7.33 -4.91 -1.43
CA VAL A 38 6.97 -4.78 -2.85
C VAL A 38 8.09 -4.13 -3.65
N GLN A 39 8.12 -4.40 -4.96
CA GLN A 39 8.95 -3.64 -5.89
C GLN A 39 8.19 -2.38 -6.32
N ARG A 40 8.75 -1.19 -6.04
CA ARG A 40 8.15 0.08 -6.46
C ARG A 40 8.18 0.19 -7.98
N THR A 41 7.04 -0.06 -8.62
CA THR A 41 6.86 0.06 -10.08
C THR A 41 5.77 1.09 -10.40
N PRO A 42 5.81 1.74 -11.57
CA PRO A 42 4.77 2.68 -11.98
C PRO A 42 3.39 2.02 -12.11
N ALA A 43 3.33 0.75 -12.53
CA ALA A 43 2.09 -0.03 -12.59
C ALA A 43 1.47 -0.21 -11.18
N LEU A 44 2.28 -0.65 -10.21
CA LEU A 44 1.86 -0.77 -8.81
C LEU A 44 1.37 0.55 -8.23
N MET A 45 2.11 1.64 -8.46
CA MET A 45 1.71 2.98 -8.01
C MET A 45 0.40 3.44 -8.66
N GLY A 46 0.17 3.11 -9.94
CA GLY A 46 -1.08 3.40 -10.64
C GLY A 46 -2.27 2.68 -10.02
N ASP A 47 -2.12 1.38 -9.74
CA ASP A 47 -3.17 0.57 -9.14
C ASP A 47 -3.49 1.02 -7.70
N LEU A 48 -2.47 1.30 -6.89
CA LEU A 48 -2.63 1.86 -5.54
C LEU A 48 -3.37 3.21 -5.55
N LYS A 49 -3.10 4.08 -6.53
CA LYS A 49 -3.85 5.33 -6.72
C LYS A 49 -5.31 5.08 -7.09
N ALA A 50 -5.59 4.07 -7.90
CA ALA A 50 -6.95 3.72 -8.28
C ALA A 50 -7.75 3.16 -7.09
N LEU A 51 -7.11 2.39 -6.21
CA LEU A 51 -7.75 1.81 -5.03
C LEU A 51 -7.90 2.79 -3.86
N LEU A 52 -6.89 3.64 -3.59
CA LEU A 52 -6.83 4.49 -2.40
C LEU A 52 -7.10 5.98 -2.70
N GLY A 53 -7.08 6.38 -3.97
CA GLY A 53 -7.13 7.76 -4.41
C GLY A 53 -5.73 8.36 -4.66
N ALA A 54 -5.65 9.32 -5.59
CA ALA A 54 -4.38 9.88 -6.05
C ALA A 54 -3.55 10.59 -4.96
N SER A 55 -4.20 11.17 -3.94
CA SER A 55 -3.51 11.82 -2.81
C SER A 55 -3.09 10.85 -1.70
N ALA A 56 -3.44 9.57 -1.78
CA ALA A 56 -3.20 8.60 -0.70
C ALA A 56 -1.88 7.82 -0.86
N VAL A 57 -1.09 8.10 -1.90
CA VAL A 57 0.22 7.48 -2.14
C VAL A 57 1.32 8.53 -2.24
N ALA A 58 2.45 8.30 -1.57
CA ALA A 58 3.65 9.15 -1.53
C ALA A 58 4.90 8.31 -1.78
#